data_AF-A0AA42RH37-F1
#
_entry.id   AF-A0AA42RH37-F1
#
_cell.length_a   1.000
_cell.length_b   1.000
_cell.length_c   1.000
_cell.angle_alpha   90.00
_cell.angle_beta   90.00
_cell.angle_gamma   90.00
#
_symmetry.space_group_name_H-M   'P 1'
#
loop_
_entity.id
_entity.type
_entity.pdbx_description
1 polymer ?
#
loop_
_entity_poly.entity_id
_entity_poly.type
_entity_poly.pdbx_seq_one_letter_code
_entity_poly.pdbx_strand_id
1 'polypeptide(L)' 'MTLEEYYSRKNNLDAPKDLDAFDRANWYTTQIKELQKSLSKTDLKIVLQEESNWQNKMQS' A
#
# COMPACT_ATOMS: atom_id res chain seq x y z
N MET A 1 -3.00 0.38 14.09
CA MET A 1 -3.96 1.03 13.16
C MET A 1 -4.97 -0.01 12.73
N THR A 2 -6.22 0.39 12.48
CA THR A 2 -7.25 -0.51 11.94
C THR A 2 -7.09 -0.71 10.43
N LEU A 3 -7.75 -1.74 9.89
CA LEU A 3 -7.76 -2.00 8.45
C LEU A 3 -8.43 -0.85 7.66
N GLU A 4 -9.50 -0.26 8.20
CA GLU A 4 -10.19 0.88 7.58
C GLU A 4 -9.29 2.12 7.51
N GLU A 5 -8.60 2.46 8.61
CA GLU A 5 -7.64 3.56 8.64
C GLU A 5 -6.48 3.33 7.65
N TYR A 6 -6.02 2.09 7.49
CA TYR A 6 -4.99 1.76 6.51
C TYR A 6 -5.43 2.11 5.08
N TYR A 7 -6.61 1.65 4.65
CA TYR A 7 -7.09 1.94 3.30
C TYR A 7 -7.38 3.43 3.10
N SER A 8 -7.93 4.10 4.11
CA SER A 8 -8.13 5.55 4.08
C SER A 8 -6.80 6.30 3.90
N ARG A 9 -5.77 5.97 4.69
CA ARG A 9 -4.45 6.61 4.57
C ARG A 9 -3.78 6.27 3.24
N LYS A 10 -3.83 5.01 2.80
CA LYS A 10 -3.27 4.57 1.52
C LYS A 10 -3.88 5.32 0.34
N ASN A 11 -5.20 5.49 0.32
CA ASN A 11 -5.91 6.19 -0.76
C ASN A 11 -5.65 7.71 -0.77
N ASN A 12 -5.26 8.27 0.37
CA ASN A 12 -4.90 9.69 0.51
C ASN A 12 -3.40 9.96 0.38
N LEU A 13 -2.58 8.96 0.02
CA LEU A 13 -1.17 9.19 -0.26
C LEU A 13 -1.02 10.06 -1.53
N ASP A 14 -0.34 11.19 -1.39
CA ASP A 14 -0.01 12.09 -2.50
C ASP A 14 1.51 12.24 -2.56
N ALA A 15 2.11 11.74 -3.65
CA ALA A 15 3.54 11.82 -3.82
C ALA A 15 3.96 13.27 -4.14
N PRO A 16 5.14 13.72 -3.68
CA PRO A 16 5.65 15.03 -4.05
C PRO A 16 5.71 15.22 -5.58
N LYS A 17 5.25 16.38 -6.05
CA LYS A 17 5.05 16.68 -7.48
C LYS A 17 6.36 16.85 -8.25
N ASP A 18 7.45 17.09 -7.53
CA ASP A 18 8.81 17.27 -8.01
C ASP A 18 9.52 15.94 -8.30
N LEU A 19 9.00 14.81 -7.81
CA LEU A 19 9.54 13.49 -8.11
C LEU A 19 9.13 13.03 -9.51
N ASP A 20 10.04 12.33 -10.20
CA ASP A 20 9.73 11.70 -11.48
C ASP A 20 8.84 10.45 -11.32
N ALA A 21 8.47 9.79 -12.42
CA ALA A 21 7.58 8.64 -12.36
C ALA A 21 8.17 7.45 -11.57
N PHE A 22 9.47 7.23 -11.66
CA PHE A 22 10.16 6.14 -10.98
C PHE A 22 10.28 6.42 -9.48
N ASP A 23 10.71 7.63 -9.13
CA ASP A 23 10.85 8.08 -7.75
C ASP A 23 9.49 8.15 -7.05
N ARG A 24 8.43 8.59 -7.74
CA ARG A 24 7.07 8.52 -7.20
C ARG A 24 6.65 7.09 -6.89
N ALA A 25 6.92 6.14 -7.78
CA ALA A 25 6.59 4.73 -7.54
C ALA A 25 7.34 4.16 -6.31
N ASN A 26 8.62 4.51 -6.16
CA ASN A 26 9.42 4.15 -4.99
C ASN A 26 8.89 4.80 -3.70
N TRP A 27 8.47 6.07 -3.79
CA TRP A 27 7.88 6.81 -2.68
C TRP A 27 6.59 6.12 -2.20
N TYR A 28 5.65 5.85 -3.12
CA TYR A 28 4.41 5.15 -2.80
C TYR A 28 4.66 3.78 -2.17
N THR A 29 5.58 3.00 -2.74
CA THR A 29 5.96 1.70 -2.19
C THR A 29 6.49 1.80 -0.76
N THR A 30 7.32 2.81 -0.48
CA THR A 30 7.87 3.06 0.84
C THR A 30 6.78 3.44 1.84
N GLN A 31 5.91 4.39 1.48
CA GLN A 31 4.82 4.84 2.34
C GLN A 31 3.82 3.71 2.64
N ILE A 32 3.45 2.91 1.63
CA ILE A 32 2.56 1.75 1.82
C ILE A 32 3.19 0.73 2.78
N LYS A 33 4.50 0.44 2.68
CA LYS A 33 5.21 -0.45 3.61
C LYS A 33 5.21 0.10 5.04
N GLU A 34 5.35 1.40 5.23
CA GLU A 34 5.28 2.03 6.56
C GLU A 34 3.87 1.91 7.17
N LEU A 35 2.83 2.12 6.36
CA LEU A 35 1.44 1.91 6.79
C LEU A 35 1.19 0.45 7.18
N GLN A 36 1.69 -0.51 6.39
CA GLN A 36 1.59 -1.94 6.67
C GLN A 36 2.28 -2.35 7.98
N LYS A 37 3.43 -1.75 8.33
CA LYS A 37 4.12 -1.99 9.61
C LYS A 37 3.28 -1.59 10.83
N SER A 38 2.33 -0.68 10.66
CA SER A 38 1.46 -0.18 11.73
C SER A 38 0.18 -1.02 11.92
N LEU A 39 -0.03 -2.04 11.07
CA LEU A 39 -1.15 -2.96 11.17
C LEU A 39 -0.89 -4.08 12.18
N SER A 40 -1.98 -4.66 12.69
CA SER A 40 -1.89 -5.93 13.41
C SER A 40 -1.45 -7.05 12.46
N LYS A 41 -0.91 -8.15 13.01
CA LYS A 41 -0.53 -9.32 12.19
C LYS A 41 -1.72 -9.90 11.40
N THR A 42 -2.92 -9.84 11.98
CA THR A 42 -4.15 -10.32 11.35
C THR A 42 -4.53 -9.44 10.16
N ASP A 43 -4.56 -8.12 10.36
CA ASP A 43 -4.93 -7.17 9.30
C ASP A 43 -3.89 -7.15 8.18
N LEU A 44 -2.60 -7.22 8.53
CA LEU A 44 -1.52 -7.32 7.55
C LEU A 44 -1.70 -8.55 6.65
N LYS A 45 -2.11 -9.69 7.20
CA LYS A 45 -2.37 -10.91 6.41
C LYS A 45 -3.50 -10.70 5.40
N ILE A 46 -4.55 -9.97 5.78
CA ILE A 46 -5.67 -9.64 4.87
C ILE A 46 -5.15 -8.79 3.71
N VAL A 47 -4.42 -7.71 4.00
CA VAL A 47 -3.84 -6.82 2.98
C VAL A 47 -2.96 -7.57 2.00
N LEU A 48 -2.02 -8.40 2.49
CA LEU A 48 -1.12 -9.18 1.64
C LEU A 48 -1.86 -10.19 0.77
N GLN A 49 -2.94 -10.80 1.29
CA GLN A 49 -3.77 -11.72 0.51
C GLN A 49 -4.50 -11.00 -0.63
N GLU A 50 -5.02 -9.80 -0.38
CA GLU A 50 -5.66 -8.99 -1.42
C GLU A 50 -4.67 -8.55 -2.50
N GLU A 51 -3.46 -8.13 -2.12
CA GLU A 51 -2.39 -7.78 -3.05
C GLU A 51 -2.02 -8.98 -3.93
N SER A 52 -1.87 -10.16 -3.34
CA SER A 52 -1.61 -11.40 -4.09
C SER A 52 -2.76 -11.74 -5.05
N ASN A 53 -4.01 -11.61 -4.59
CA ASN A 53 -5.18 -11.88 -5.43
C ASN A 53 -5.26 -10.92 -6.63
N TRP A 54 -4.93 -9.64 -6.43
CA TRP A 54 -4.89 -8.65 -7.51
C TRP A 54 -3.78 -8.96 -8.51
N GLN A 55 -2.58 -9.31 -8.04
CA GLN A 55 -1.47 -9.72 -8.91
C GLN A 55 -1.83 -10.93 -9.77
N ASN A 56 -2.45 -11.96 -9.18
CA ASN A 56 -2.89 -13.14 -9.91
C ASN A 56 -3.91 -12.80 -11.00
N LYS A 57 -4.83 -11.84 -10.75
CA LYS A 57 -5.80 -11.37 -11.74
C LYS A 57 -5.16 -10.60 -12.89
N MET A 58 -4.11 -9.82 -12.63
CA MET A 58 -3.42 -9.06 -13.67
C MET A 58 -2.52 -9.93 -14.56
N GLN A 59 -2.14 -11.11 -14.08
CA GLN A 59 -1.30 -12.07 -14.80
C GLN A 59 -2.09 -13.14 -15.57
N SER A 60 -3.42 -13.21 -15.40
CA SER A 60 -4.33 -14.13 -16.10
C SER A 60 -5.02 -13.43 -17.26
#